data_AF-A0A067PD88-F1
#
_entry.id   AF-A0A067PD88-F1
#
_cell.length_a   1.000
_cell.length_b   1.000
_cell.length_c   1.000
_cell.angle_alpha   90.00
_cell.angle_beta   90.00
_cell.angle_gamma   90.00
#
_symmetry.space_group_name_H-M   'P 1'
#
loop_
_entity.id
_entity.type
_entity.pdbx_description
1 polymer ?
#
loop_
_entity_poly.entity_id
_entity_poly.type
_entity_poly.pdbx_seq_one_letter_code
_entity_poly.pdbx_strand_id
1 'polypeptide(L)' 'EAYPSVNVTSDADIFAAIQATGHPIYQASGTCAMKARADGGVVDENLVVYGTQNLRIADASIFPI' A
#
# COMPACT_ATOMS: atom_id res chain seq x y z
N GLU A 1 -13.61 -26.83 3.08
CA GLU A 1 -12.15 -26.70 2.97
C GLU A 1 -11.65 -25.88 4.15
N ALA A 2 -10.64 -26.35 4.88
CA ALA A 2 -10.06 -25.64 6.02
C ALA A 2 -8.52 -25.70 5.91
N TYR A 3 -7.95 -24.70 5.26
CA TYR A 3 -6.51 -24.43 5.24
C TYR A 3 -6.24 -23.26 6.21
N PRO A 4 -5.20 -23.31 7.07
CA PRO A 4 -4.11 -24.29 7.19
C PRO A 4 -4.43 -25.54 8.05
N SER A 5 -5.71 -25.85 8.31
CA SER A 5 -6.23 -26.85 9.25
C SER A 5 -6.40 -26.34 10.68
N VAL A 6 -7.38 -26.89 11.40
CA VAL A 6 -7.71 -26.56 12.80
C VAL A 6 -6.65 -27.00 13.81
N ASN A 7 -5.71 -27.85 13.39
CA ASN A 7 -4.62 -28.34 14.24
C ASN A 7 -3.39 -27.42 14.20
N VAL A 8 -3.37 -26.41 13.33
CA VAL A 8 -2.33 -25.38 13.30
C VAL A 8 -2.68 -24.31 14.33
N THR A 9 -2.09 -24.41 15.52
CA THR A 9 -2.48 -23.60 16.69
C THR A 9 -1.34 -22.76 17.28
N SER A 10 -0.08 -23.02 16.89
CA SER A 10 1.05 -22.20 17.34
C SER A 10 1.19 -20.95 16.46
N ASP A 11 1.56 -19.81 17.06
CA ASP A 11 1.78 -18.56 16.31
C ASP A 11 2.83 -18.72 15.20
N ALA A 12 3.86 -19.53 15.45
CA ALA A 12 4.92 -19.81 14.48
C ALA A 12 4.38 -20.54 13.24
N ASP A 13 3.53 -21.56 13.45
CA ASP A 13 2.95 -22.33 12.34
C ASP A 13 1.89 -21.53 11.58
N ILE A 14 1.08 -20.73 12.30
CA ILE A 14 0.11 -19.81 11.69
C ILE A 14 0.84 -18.78 10.82
N PHE A 15 1.94 -18.21 11.33
CA PHE A 15 2.75 -17.25 10.59
C PHE A 15 3.35 -17.87 9.33
N ALA A 16 3.90 -19.09 9.42
CA ALA A 16 4.43 -19.80 8.26
C ALA A 16 3.34 -20.06 7.20
N ALA A 17 2.13 -20.43 7.61
CA ALA A 17 1.00 -20.61 6.69
C ALA A 17 0.60 -19.31 5.97
N ILE A 18 0.55 -18.19 6.70
CA ILE A 18 0.27 -16.87 6.12
C ILE A 18 1.35 -16.48 5.11
N GLN A 19 2.63 -16.71 5.42
CA GLN A 19 3.72 -16.42 4.49
C GLN A 19 3.65 -17.27 3.21
N ALA A 20 3.29 -18.55 3.33
CA ALA A 20 3.20 -19.46 2.19
C ALA A 20 2.02 -19.16 1.25
N THR A 21 0.97 -18.49 1.75
CA THR A 21 -0.30 -18.30 1.02
C THR A 21 -0.77 -16.86 0.94
N GLY A 22 0.02 -15.91 1.42
CA GLY A 22 -0.30 -14.50 1.34
C GLY A 22 -0.34 -14.02 -0.10
N HIS A 23 -1.44 -13.38 -0.49
CA HIS A 23 -1.61 -12.75 -1.79
C HIS A 23 -2.22 -11.36 -1.60
N PRO A 24 -1.93 -10.40 -2.50
CA PRO A 24 -2.51 -9.07 -2.40
C PRO A 24 -4.02 -9.12 -2.65
N ILE A 25 -4.76 -8.22 -1.98
CA ILE A 25 -6.19 -7.97 -2.29
C ILE A 25 -6.36 -6.88 -3.37
N TYR A 26 -5.32 -6.63 -4.16
CA TYR A 26 -5.30 -5.74 -5.33
C TYR A 26 -5.62 -4.25 -5.05
N GLN A 27 -5.24 -3.74 -3.87
CA GLN A 27 -5.45 -2.34 -3.46
C GLN A 27 -4.14 -1.52 -3.41
N ALA A 28 -3.26 -1.71 -4.39
CA ALA A 28 -2.00 -0.97 -4.47
C ALA A 28 -2.25 0.55 -4.54
N SER A 29 -1.59 1.31 -3.68
CA SER A 29 -1.84 2.75 -3.49
C SER A 29 -0.64 3.43 -2.81
N GLY A 30 -0.64 4.77 -2.78
CA GLY A 30 0.31 5.58 -2.02
C GLY A 30 1.69 5.81 -2.62
N THR A 31 1.96 5.34 -3.85
CA THR A 31 3.27 5.48 -4.52
C THR A 31 3.59 6.93 -4.96
N CYS A 32 2.60 7.82 -5.00
CA CYS A 32 2.74 9.24 -5.31
C CYS A 32 2.00 10.10 -4.27
N ALA A 33 2.25 9.83 -2.99
CA ALA A 33 1.50 10.38 -1.87
C ALA A 33 1.30 11.91 -1.91
N MET A 34 0.07 12.34 -1.66
CA MET A 34 -0.32 13.74 -1.45
C MET A 34 0.03 14.17 -0.02
N LYS A 35 1.28 14.62 0.18
CA LYS A 35 1.86 15.03 1.47
C LYS A 35 2.75 16.26 1.26
N ALA A 36 3.18 16.88 2.36
CA ALA A 36 4.19 17.92 2.28
C ALA A 36 5.46 17.36 1.62
N ARG A 37 6.09 18.15 0.75
CA ARG A 37 7.33 17.73 0.06
C ARG A 37 8.45 17.34 1.02
N ALA A 38 8.53 18.00 2.18
CA ALA A 38 9.50 17.70 3.24
C ALA A 38 9.30 16.31 3.87
N ASP A 39 8.07 15.78 3.80
CA ASP A 39 7.68 14.48 4.36
C ASP A 39 7.63 13.37 3.28
N GLY A 40 8.27 13.61 2.13
CA GLY A 40 8.32 12.67 1.01
C GLY A 40 7.11 12.71 0.07
N GLY A 41 6.28 13.76 0.13
CA GLY A 41 5.16 13.93 -0.81
C GLY A 41 5.61 14.10 -2.27
N VAL A 42 4.78 13.62 -3.20
CA VAL A 42 4.99 13.72 -4.65
C VAL A 42 4.10 14.79 -5.28
N VAL A 43 2.87 14.93 -4.78
CA VAL A 43 1.91 15.94 -5.20
C VAL A 43 1.44 16.82 -4.04
N ASP A 44 1.03 18.05 -4.35
CA ASP A 44 0.37 18.96 -3.39
C ASP A 44 -1.15 18.71 -3.29
N GLU A 45 -1.85 19.51 -2.48
CA GLU A 45 -3.31 19.41 -2.29
C GLU A 45 -4.12 19.70 -3.57
N ASN A 46 -3.50 20.28 -4.60
CA ASN A 46 -4.07 20.52 -5.92
C ASN A 46 -3.67 19.45 -6.93
N LEU A 47 -3.09 18.34 -6.45
CA LEU A 47 -2.60 17.20 -7.21
C LEU A 47 -1.43 17.52 -8.15
N VAL A 48 -0.77 18.68 -7.98
CA VAL A 48 0.33 19.12 -8.83
C VAL A 48 1.61 18.42 -8.42
N VAL A 49 2.32 17.84 -9.39
CA VAL A 49 3.60 17.17 -9.15
C VAL A 49 4.67 18.21 -8.82
N TYR A 50 5.33 18.05 -7.66
CA TYR A 50 6.37 18.97 -7.23
C TYR A 50 7.52 19.09 -8.25
N GLY A 51 7.97 20.32 -8.51
CA GLY A 51 9.07 20.59 -9.45
C GLY A 51 8.69 20.56 -10.93
N THR A 52 7.40 20.44 -11.24
CA THR A 52 6.87 20.48 -12.62
C THR A 52 5.97 21.69 -12.82
N GLN A 53 5.54 21.91 -14.07
CA GLN A 53 4.52 22.89 -14.42
C GLN A 53 3.40 22.17 -15.17
N ASN A 54 2.15 22.35 -14.73
CA ASN A 54 0.94 21.81 -15.38
C ASN A 54 0.86 20.27 -15.50
N LEU A 55 1.48 19.51 -14.57
CA LEU A 55 1.34 18.06 -14.46
C LEU A 55 0.62 17.69 -13.16
N ARG A 56 -0.39 16.81 -13.26
CA ARG A 56 -1.16 16.31 -12.10
C ARG A 56 -1.30 14.80 -12.12
N ILE A 57 -1.46 14.20 -10.93
CA ILE A 57 -1.76 12.77 -10.76
C ILE A 57 -3.10 12.63 -10.04
N ALA A 58 -4.02 11.83 -10.59
CA ALA A 58 -5.34 11.61 -10.04
C ALA A 58 -5.71 10.12 -10.12
N ASP A 59 -5.14 9.32 -9.23
CA ASP A 59 -5.41 7.89 -9.07
C ASP A 59 -5.08 7.42 -7.63
N ALA A 60 -5.14 6.12 -7.34
CA ALA A 60 -4.88 5.59 -5.99
C ALA A 60 -3.44 5.80 -5.48
N SER A 61 -2.49 6.18 -6.34
CA SER A 61 -1.13 6.50 -5.93
C SER A 61 -1.05 7.71 -5.00
N ILE A 62 -2.05 8.62 -5.02
CA ILE A 62 -1.99 9.86 -4.23
C ILE A 62 -2.42 9.70 -2.76
N PHE A 63 -2.96 8.55 -2.36
CA PHE A 63 -3.40 8.37 -0.97
C PHE A 63 -2.23 8.58 0.01
N PRO A 64 -2.41 9.40 1.08
CA PRO A 64 -1.34 9.73 2.01
C PRO A 64 -1.15 8.58 3.02
N ILE A 65 -0.39 7.56 2.62
CA ILE A 65 0.05 6.44 3.48
C ILE A 65 1.35 6.82 4.23
#